data_AF-A0A6I7Q446-F1
#
_entry.id   AF-A0A6I7Q446-F1
#
_cell.length_a   1.000
_cell.length_b   1.000
_cell.length_c   1.000
_cell.angle_alpha   90.00
_cell.angle_beta   90.00
_cell.angle_gamma   90.00
#
_symmetry.space_group_name_H-M   'P 1'
#
loop_
_entity.id
_entity.type
_entity.pdbx_description
1 polymer ?
#
loop_
_entity_poly.entity_id
_entity_poly.type
_entity_poly.pdbx_seq_one_letter_code
_entity_poly.pdbx_strand_id
1 'polypeptide(L)'
;MSDPDRREPDWRTWPALADLGHRNRWRFNCAQGIWGRAATGAAAPSWLAASAGFDPAAQARAAALLPNAGDAPAPLWYWHSDRQGWQAGCVGPVPPGDTPDPRCRVLDWPHPVAAPTAVPTALVALALLPRVAEPSAVPAGPLPVENIWLDTDGVAALIATGIGALARQLDFERLTAIYAAVLDGAPLIALPADLPASALAVLLLPLEPALAERISLYSRAPTSGPDPTAQTSDSPGAASRIHLVGLPAKAPPGPATPASRAHATRLAAALLANDPQRLVGGPTAPAPRAAGPPAAEPATRTLRLWGAASSGKTVYLAQLFSCHRRGGDWSVRVPPDGNAEWFAKRLDGFRRQGHFPPPTPPGTSDHLAYWLVNERTGERAAIAVEDRPGAESEVVDAETARRLAAADGLLLLLDPLRDAGQQADEVRRGLLAMQQARGSAERDPRPLAVCVSKCDALIETIADYQRARDESAAFLQPHLAPGVSEALDHYWSPGRYRLFPLSAVGVREQHGALLPVVFYDEHLDLRTNHAGVPLNLLEPLLWLLAEAGP
;
A
#
# COMPACT_ATOMS: atom_id res chain seq x y z
N MET A 1 4.33 -30.42 -43.51
CA MET A 1 5.62 -30.87 -42.95
C MET A 1 5.97 -29.94 -41.82
N SER A 2 5.76 -30.37 -40.58
CA SER A 2 6.16 -29.64 -39.37
C SER A 2 7.68 -29.72 -39.26
N ASP A 3 8.34 -28.58 -39.10
CA ASP A 3 9.80 -28.50 -38.89
C ASP A 3 10.16 -29.19 -37.56
N PRO A 4 10.86 -30.35 -37.56
CA PRO A 4 11.16 -31.10 -36.36
C PRO A 4 12.13 -30.37 -35.40
N ASP A 5 12.77 -29.29 -35.84
CA ASP A 5 13.67 -28.48 -35.01
C ASP A 5 12.98 -27.28 -34.35
N ARG A 6 11.70 -27.03 -34.63
CA ARG A 6 10.96 -25.95 -33.99
C ARG A 6 10.57 -26.34 -32.57
N ARG A 7 11.52 -26.27 -31.64
CA ARG A 7 11.27 -26.37 -30.19
C ARG A 7 10.24 -25.30 -29.82
N GLU A 8 9.11 -25.72 -29.26
CA GLU A 8 8.16 -24.77 -28.71
C GLU A 8 8.87 -23.93 -27.64
N PRO A 9 8.76 -22.58 -27.71
CA PRO A 9 9.39 -21.72 -26.72
C PRO A 9 8.84 -22.06 -25.33
N ASP A 10 9.74 -22.40 -24.41
CA ASP A 10 9.36 -22.64 -23.02
C ASP A 10 8.93 -21.30 -22.40
N TRP A 11 7.62 -21.08 -22.34
CA TRP A 11 7.03 -19.85 -21.85
C TRP A 11 7.46 -19.52 -20.40
N ARG A 12 7.95 -20.49 -19.63
CA ARG A 12 8.49 -20.26 -18.28
C ARG A 12 9.75 -19.39 -18.27
N THR A 13 10.39 -19.23 -19.42
CA THR A 13 11.59 -18.40 -19.57
C THR A 13 11.28 -16.92 -19.77
N TRP A 14 9.99 -16.53 -19.87
CA TRP A 14 9.59 -15.12 -19.78
C TRP A 14 9.91 -14.55 -18.39
N PRO A 15 10.57 -13.38 -18.27
CA PRO A 15 10.97 -12.82 -16.98
C PRO A 15 9.82 -12.71 -15.98
N ALA A 16 8.66 -12.20 -16.40
CA ALA A 16 7.50 -12.06 -15.51
C ALA A 16 6.89 -13.39 -15.02
N LEU A 17 7.32 -14.53 -15.58
CA LEU A 17 6.84 -15.87 -15.24
C LEU A 17 7.94 -16.77 -14.64
N ALA A 18 9.17 -16.27 -14.49
CA ALA A 18 10.34 -17.04 -14.10
C ALA A 18 10.20 -17.71 -12.71
N ASP A 19 9.44 -17.09 -11.80
CA ASP A 19 9.29 -17.54 -10.41
C ASP A 19 8.19 -18.60 -10.19
N LEU A 20 7.52 -19.07 -11.25
CA LEU A 20 6.40 -20.01 -11.13
C LEU A 20 6.77 -21.42 -10.64
N GLY A 21 8.06 -21.76 -10.67
CA GLY A 21 8.58 -23.09 -10.33
C GLY A 21 8.04 -24.20 -11.25
N HIS A 22 8.12 -25.45 -10.81
CA HIS A 22 7.76 -26.64 -11.60
C HIS A 22 6.26 -27.00 -11.59
N ARG A 23 5.37 -26.04 -11.31
CA ARG A 23 3.93 -26.34 -11.30
C ARG A 23 3.39 -26.44 -12.72
N ASN A 24 2.41 -27.32 -12.86
CA ASN A 24 1.74 -27.57 -14.14
C ASN A 24 0.28 -27.12 -14.15
N ARG A 25 -0.24 -26.62 -13.02
CA ARG A 25 -1.63 -26.20 -12.88
C ARG A 25 -1.79 -25.13 -11.80
N TRP A 26 -2.64 -24.15 -12.09
CA TRP A 26 -3.01 -23.05 -11.22
C TRP A 26 -4.52 -22.95 -11.09
N ARG A 27 -4.97 -22.60 -9.89
CA ARG A 27 -6.38 -22.39 -9.55
C ARG A 27 -6.58 -20.94 -9.13
N PHE A 28 -7.61 -20.32 -9.69
CA PHE A 28 -8.10 -19.00 -9.30
C PHE A 28 -9.55 -19.17 -8.84
N ASN A 29 -9.80 -19.04 -7.55
CA ASN A 29 -11.13 -19.11 -7.00
C ASN A 29 -11.86 -17.81 -7.27
N CYS A 30 -13.07 -17.90 -7.79
CA CYS A 30 -14.00 -16.78 -7.84
C CYS A 30 -14.64 -16.61 -6.46
N ALA A 31 -14.98 -15.40 -6.07
CA ALA A 31 -15.64 -15.11 -4.82
C ALA A 31 -16.31 -13.71 -4.85
N GLN A 32 -17.09 -13.37 -3.82
CA GLN A 32 -17.89 -12.15 -3.73
C GLN A 32 -17.21 -11.04 -2.90
N GLY A 33 -17.02 -9.87 -3.51
CA GLY A 33 -16.39 -8.71 -2.87
C GLY A 33 -17.40 -7.69 -2.36
N ILE A 34 -16.98 -6.91 -1.35
CA ILE A 34 -17.69 -5.73 -0.86
C ILE A 34 -16.89 -4.50 -1.28
N TRP A 35 -17.52 -3.65 -2.07
CA TRP A 35 -17.01 -2.33 -2.44
C TRP A 35 -17.81 -1.27 -1.71
N GLY A 36 -17.13 -0.38 -1.02
CA GLY A 36 -17.76 0.64 -0.18
C GLY A 36 -16.75 1.58 0.44
N ARG A 37 -17.18 2.40 1.39
CA ARG A 37 -16.28 3.26 2.17
C ARG A 37 -16.05 2.63 3.53
N ALA A 38 -14.81 2.60 4.00
CA ALA A 38 -14.52 2.13 5.34
C ALA A 38 -15.23 3.06 6.34
N ALA A 39 -15.71 2.51 7.46
CA ALA A 39 -16.41 3.28 8.50
C ALA A 39 -15.62 4.48 9.04
N THR A 40 -14.31 4.53 8.77
CA THR A 40 -13.35 5.49 9.32
C THR A 40 -12.92 6.61 8.35
N GLY A 41 -13.52 6.79 7.17
CA GLY A 41 -13.02 7.83 6.25
C GLY A 41 -13.99 8.35 5.18
N ALA A 42 -13.77 9.60 4.77
CA ALA A 42 -14.39 10.28 3.64
C ALA A 42 -13.76 9.89 2.27
N ALA A 43 -12.82 8.95 2.28
CA ALA A 43 -12.15 8.45 1.08
C ALA A 43 -13.13 7.88 0.05
N ALA A 44 -12.74 7.96 -1.23
CA ALA A 44 -13.46 7.34 -2.33
C ALA A 44 -13.78 5.86 -2.04
N PRO A 45 -14.89 5.32 -2.57
CA PRO A 45 -15.20 3.91 -2.45
C PRO A 45 -14.00 3.03 -2.82
N SER A 46 -13.73 2.01 -2.01
CA SER A 46 -12.62 1.09 -2.18
C SER A 46 -13.06 -0.34 -1.83
N TRP A 47 -12.20 -1.32 -2.09
CA TRP A 47 -12.44 -2.69 -1.67
C TRP A 47 -12.36 -2.81 -0.14
N LEU A 48 -13.47 -3.20 0.47
CA LEU A 48 -13.54 -3.39 1.92
C LEU A 48 -13.22 -4.81 2.32
N ALA A 49 -13.85 -5.80 1.68
CA ALA A 49 -13.68 -7.21 2.01
C ALA A 49 -14.00 -8.13 0.84
N ALA A 50 -13.57 -9.39 0.93
CA ALA A 50 -13.74 -10.38 -0.13
C ALA A 50 -13.97 -11.76 0.51
N SER A 51 -15.06 -12.47 0.20
CA SER A 51 -15.29 -13.84 0.69
C SER A 51 -15.92 -14.78 -0.37
N ALA A 52 -15.58 -16.07 -0.36
CA ALA A 52 -16.24 -17.10 -1.17
C ALA A 52 -17.74 -17.26 -0.83
N GLY A 53 -18.13 -16.72 0.31
CA GLY A 53 -19.50 -16.52 0.76
C GLY A 53 -19.45 -15.87 2.14
N PHE A 54 -20.17 -14.78 2.35
CA PHE A 54 -20.30 -14.22 3.68
C PHE A 54 -21.27 -15.10 4.48
N ASP A 55 -20.80 -15.65 5.61
CA ASP A 55 -21.71 -16.26 6.58
C ASP A 55 -22.72 -15.20 7.09
N PRO A 56 -23.85 -15.60 7.71
CA PRO A 56 -24.85 -14.62 8.15
C PRO A 56 -24.30 -13.54 9.10
N ALA A 57 -23.30 -13.85 9.92
CA ALA A 57 -22.67 -12.88 10.81
C ALA A 57 -21.76 -11.91 10.04
N ALA A 58 -21.02 -12.40 9.06
CA ALA A 58 -20.23 -11.59 8.15
C ALA A 58 -21.11 -10.73 7.22
N GLN A 59 -22.29 -11.22 6.81
CA GLN A 59 -23.30 -10.42 6.10
C GLN A 59 -23.85 -9.31 6.98
N ALA A 60 -24.14 -9.58 8.26
CA ALA A 60 -24.59 -8.57 9.20
C ALA A 60 -23.50 -7.52 9.47
N ARG A 61 -22.23 -7.93 9.63
CA ARG A 61 -21.10 -7.00 9.77
C ARG A 61 -20.86 -6.20 8.48
N ALA A 62 -20.95 -6.82 7.32
CA ALA A 62 -20.89 -6.15 6.02
C ALA A 62 -21.97 -5.09 5.87
N ALA A 63 -23.21 -5.39 6.29
CA ALA A 63 -24.30 -4.43 6.31
C ALA A 63 -24.05 -3.26 7.27
N ALA A 64 -23.39 -3.50 8.42
CA ALA A 64 -23.01 -2.46 9.37
C ALA A 64 -21.85 -1.57 8.90
N LEU A 65 -21.07 -2.02 7.92
CA LEU A 65 -20.01 -1.22 7.27
C LEU A 65 -20.56 -0.29 6.18
N LEU A 66 -21.87 -0.29 5.90
CA LEU A 66 -22.50 0.57 4.89
C LEU A 66 -22.84 1.93 5.49
N PRO A 67 -22.19 3.03 5.06
CA PRO A 67 -22.40 4.33 5.70
C PRO A 67 -23.74 4.97 5.35
N ASN A 68 -24.38 4.63 4.21
CA ASN A 68 -25.62 5.27 3.75
C ASN A 68 -26.44 4.39 2.79
N ALA A 69 -27.76 4.61 2.74
CA ALA A 69 -28.73 3.88 1.90
C ALA A 69 -28.55 4.06 0.37
N GLY A 70 -27.72 5.02 -0.07
CA GLY A 70 -27.35 5.23 -1.47
C GLY A 70 -26.11 4.46 -1.93
N ASP A 71 -25.31 3.94 -1.00
CA ASP A 71 -24.11 3.14 -1.24
C ASP A 71 -24.44 1.65 -1.22
N ALA A 72 -25.54 1.25 -1.88
CA ALA A 72 -25.94 -0.16 -1.93
C ALA A 72 -24.83 -0.96 -2.63
N PRO A 73 -24.22 -1.96 -1.96
CA PRO A 73 -23.11 -2.70 -2.55
C PRO A 73 -23.60 -3.39 -3.81
N ALA A 74 -22.98 -3.07 -4.96
CA ALA A 74 -23.12 -3.90 -6.13
C ALA A 74 -22.40 -5.23 -5.85
N PRO A 75 -23.01 -6.40 -6.12
CA PRO A 75 -22.29 -7.66 -6.02
C PRO A 75 -21.13 -7.62 -7.01
N LEU A 76 -19.92 -7.55 -6.47
CA LEU A 76 -18.71 -7.57 -7.26
C LEU A 76 -18.07 -8.94 -7.19
N TRP A 77 -17.48 -9.35 -8.30
CA TRP A 77 -16.79 -10.62 -8.42
C TRP A 77 -15.30 -10.38 -8.31
N TYR A 78 -14.65 -11.18 -7.49
CA TYR A 78 -13.22 -11.18 -7.37
C TYR A 78 -12.67 -12.58 -7.60
N TRP A 79 -11.45 -12.65 -8.12
CA TRP A 79 -10.71 -13.89 -8.21
C TRP A 79 -9.46 -13.82 -7.34
N HIS A 80 -9.19 -14.89 -6.59
CA HIS A 80 -7.99 -15.03 -5.78
C HIS A 80 -7.33 -16.39 -6.01
N SER A 81 -6.00 -16.42 -5.90
CA SER A 81 -5.28 -17.70 -5.89
C SER A 81 -5.34 -18.35 -4.51
N ASP A 82 -5.24 -19.68 -4.44
CA ASP A 82 -5.17 -20.48 -3.19
C ASP A 82 -4.03 -20.06 -2.24
N ARG A 83 -3.07 -19.25 -2.70
CA ARG A 83 -1.83 -18.92 -1.97
C ARG A 83 -1.79 -17.54 -1.32
N GLN A 84 -2.95 -16.97 -0.96
CA GLN A 84 -3.10 -15.66 -0.29
C GLN A 84 -2.22 -14.57 -0.91
N GLY A 85 -2.79 -13.82 -1.85
CA GLY A 85 -2.18 -12.55 -2.21
C GLY A 85 -2.47 -12.01 -3.59
N TRP A 86 -3.57 -12.40 -4.22
CA TRP A 86 -3.99 -11.76 -5.47
C TRP A 86 -5.48 -11.55 -5.38
N GLN A 87 -5.92 -10.37 -5.78
CA GLN A 87 -7.33 -10.07 -5.97
C GLN A 87 -7.43 -9.53 -7.38
N ALA A 88 -8.33 -10.03 -8.21
CA ALA A 88 -8.67 -9.38 -9.47
C ALA A 88 -10.13 -9.02 -9.37
N GLY A 89 -10.46 -7.74 -9.39
CA GLY A 89 -11.83 -7.27 -9.31
C GLY A 89 -12.50 -7.17 -10.68
N CYS A 90 -13.81 -7.38 -10.74
CA CYS A 90 -14.67 -6.84 -11.80
C CYS A 90 -15.78 -6.02 -11.14
N VAL A 91 -15.86 -4.73 -11.48
CA VAL A 91 -16.98 -3.88 -11.07
C VAL A 91 -18.15 -4.15 -12.02
N GLY A 92 -19.26 -4.65 -11.48
CA GLY A 92 -20.55 -4.75 -12.18
C GLY A 92 -21.24 -3.38 -12.23
N PRO A 93 -22.36 -3.25 -12.96
CA PRO A 93 -23.06 -1.97 -13.06
C PRO A 93 -23.52 -1.44 -11.71
N VAL A 94 -22.90 -0.34 -11.28
CA VAL A 94 -23.36 0.51 -10.17
C VAL A 94 -24.70 1.17 -10.59
N PRO A 95 -25.74 1.18 -9.73
CA PRO A 95 -26.97 1.89 -10.03
C PRO A 95 -26.71 3.37 -10.36
N PRO A 96 -27.50 4.01 -11.24
CA PRO A 96 -27.30 5.41 -11.58
C PRO A 96 -27.43 6.33 -10.35
N GLY A 97 -26.34 7.01 -10.00
CA GLY A 97 -26.17 8.02 -8.94
C GLY A 97 -24.85 8.79 -9.12
N ASP A 98 -24.54 9.79 -8.27
CA ASP A 98 -23.41 10.73 -8.42
C ASP A 98 -21.99 10.14 -8.19
N THR A 99 -21.79 8.83 -8.40
CA THR A 99 -20.50 8.11 -8.24
C THR A 99 -20.37 7.02 -9.34
N PRO A 100 -19.18 6.39 -9.54
CA PRO A 100 -18.58 6.11 -10.85
C PRO A 100 -19.44 5.30 -11.82
N ASP A 101 -19.30 5.64 -13.10
CA ASP A 101 -19.99 5.05 -14.26
C ASP A 101 -20.07 3.51 -14.16
N PRO A 102 -21.29 2.90 -14.16
CA PRO A 102 -21.54 1.45 -14.06
C PRO A 102 -20.77 0.54 -15.04
N ARG A 103 -20.00 1.10 -15.97
CA ARG A 103 -19.43 0.39 -17.11
C ARG A 103 -17.91 0.28 -17.05
N CYS A 104 -17.28 0.79 -15.99
CA CYS A 104 -15.84 0.63 -15.77
C CYS A 104 -15.53 -0.78 -15.25
N ARG A 105 -15.01 -1.66 -16.12
CA ARG A 105 -14.42 -2.94 -15.69
C ARG A 105 -12.96 -2.71 -15.31
N VAL A 106 -12.73 -2.46 -14.03
CA VAL A 106 -11.39 -2.29 -13.48
C VAL A 106 -10.86 -3.66 -13.05
N LEU A 107 -9.90 -4.20 -13.80
CA LEU A 107 -9.02 -5.24 -13.30
C LEU A 107 -7.88 -4.58 -12.55
N ASP A 108 -8.04 -4.54 -11.24
CA ASP A 108 -6.99 -4.15 -10.31
C ASP A 108 -6.44 -5.41 -9.65
N TRP A 109 -5.12 -5.48 -9.51
CA TRP A 109 -4.40 -6.53 -8.81
C TRP A 109 -3.60 -5.92 -7.65
N PRO A 110 -4.17 -5.90 -6.42
CA PRO A 110 -3.44 -5.49 -5.25
C PRO A 110 -2.41 -6.58 -4.93
N HIS A 111 -1.14 -6.18 -4.96
CA HIS A 111 -0.02 -7.04 -4.66
C HIS A 111 0.35 -6.98 -3.16
N PRO A 112 0.41 -8.10 -2.44
CA PRO A 112 1.18 -8.26 -1.21
C PRO A 112 2.61 -8.61 -1.58
N VAL A 113 3.52 -7.68 -1.32
CA VAL A 113 4.95 -7.77 -1.63
C VAL A 113 5.54 -9.16 -1.35
N ALA A 114 6.25 -9.69 -2.34
CA ALA A 114 7.33 -10.69 -2.23
C ALA A 114 7.10 -11.91 -1.33
N ALA A 115 5.91 -12.51 -1.33
CA ALA A 115 5.85 -13.91 -0.94
C ALA A 115 6.48 -14.73 -2.09
N PRO A 116 7.56 -15.52 -1.87
CA PRO A 116 8.21 -16.35 -2.89
C PRO A 116 7.29 -17.45 -3.47
N THR A 117 6.03 -17.49 -3.02
CA THR A 117 5.00 -18.42 -3.44
C THR A 117 3.83 -17.75 -4.17
N ALA A 118 3.90 -16.44 -4.39
CA ALA A 118 2.86 -15.67 -5.05
C ALA A 118 2.80 -16.04 -6.55
N VAL A 119 1.59 -16.01 -7.12
CA VAL A 119 1.36 -16.27 -8.54
C VAL A 119 1.62 -14.97 -9.33
N PRO A 120 2.61 -14.90 -10.23
CA PRO A 120 2.95 -13.65 -10.91
C PRO A 120 1.76 -12.96 -11.60
N THR A 121 1.71 -11.63 -11.54
CA THR A 121 0.63 -10.81 -12.15
C THR A 121 0.43 -11.13 -13.62
N ALA A 122 1.49 -11.41 -14.37
CA ALA A 122 1.37 -11.78 -15.77
C ALA A 122 0.52 -13.06 -15.97
N LEU A 123 0.64 -14.05 -15.09
CA LEU A 123 -0.16 -15.28 -15.16
C LEU A 123 -1.62 -15.00 -14.77
N VAL A 124 -1.85 -14.17 -13.75
CA VAL A 124 -3.19 -13.74 -13.33
C VAL A 124 -3.88 -13.00 -14.47
N ALA A 125 -3.19 -12.05 -15.11
CA ALA A 125 -3.69 -11.28 -16.24
C ALA A 125 -4.06 -12.19 -17.42
N LEU A 126 -3.20 -13.18 -17.76
CA LEU A 126 -3.49 -14.16 -18.81
C LEU A 126 -4.76 -14.97 -18.50
N ALA A 127 -4.91 -15.44 -17.26
CA ALA A 127 -6.04 -16.26 -16.87
C ALA A 127 -7.37 -15.49 -16.84
N LEU A 128 -7.35 -14.26 -16.31
CA LEU A 128 -8.55 -13.55 -15.89
C LEU A 128 -9.00 -12.47 -16.88
N LEU A 129 -8.08 -11.74 -17.52
CA LEU A 129 -8.44 -10.65 -18.43
C LEU A 129 -9.40 -11.11 -19.54
N PRO A 130 -9.17 -12.25 -20.23
CA PRO A 130 -10.08 -12.68 -21.29
C PRO A 130 -11.50 -12.97 -20.79
N ARG A 131 -11.62 -13.47 -19.56
CA ARG A 131 -12.92 -13.82 -18.95
C ARG A 131 -13.68 -12.58 -18.49
N VAL A 132 -12.97 -11.61 -17.94
CA VAL A 132 -13.56 -10.37 -17.42
C VAL A 132 -13.84 -9.36 -18.54
N ALA A 133 -13.13 -9.42 -19.67
CA ALA A 133 -13.34 -8.50 -20.79
C ALA A 133 -14.59 -8.83 -21.65
N GLU A 134 -15.12 -10.06 -21.59
CA GLU A 134 -16.27 -10.46 -22.40
C GLU A 134 -17.59 -9.92 -21.81
N PRO A 135 -18.34 -9.07 -22.55
CA PRO A 135 -19.57 -8.45 -22.05
C PRO A 135 -20.65 -9.46 -21.65
N SER A 136 -20.75 -10.57 -22.40
CA SER A 136 -21.72 -11.65 -22.23
C SER A 136 -21.41 -12.60 -21.07
N ALA A 137 -20.19 -12.53 -20.52
CA ALA A 137 -19.72 -13.50 -19.52
C ALA A 137 -20.21 -13.19 -18.09
N VAL A 138 -20.80 -12.02 -17.84
CA VAL A 138 -21.35 -11.66 -16.52
C VAL A 138 -22.88 -11.74 -16.57
N PRO A 139 -23.50 -12.88 -16.23
CA PRO A 139 -24.96 -12.99 -16.13
C PRO A 139 -25.50 -11.97 -15.14
N ALA A 140 -26.74 -11.51 -15.35
CA ALA A 140 -27.45 -10.58 -14.47
C ALA A 140 -27.85 -11.19 -13.10
N GLY A 141 -27.29 -12.34 -12.73
CA GLY A 141 -27.53 -13.05 -11.48
C GLY A 141 -26.21 -13.41 -10.81
N PRO A 142 -26.23 -14.14 -9.68
CA PRO A 142 -25.01 -14.68 -9.10
C PRO A 142 -24.27 -15.49 -10.18
N LEU A 143 -23.07 -15.06 -10.56
CA LEU A 143 -22.17 -15.87 -11.37
C LEU A 143 -22.02 -17.22 -10.64
N PRO A 144 -22.11 -18.36 -11.34
CA PRO A 144 -21.63 -19.59 -10.75
C PRO A 144 -20.18 -19.32 -10.32
N VAL A 145 -19.89 -19.58 -9.05
CA VAL A 145 -18.56 -19.41 -8.45
C VAL A 145 -17.63 -20.45 -9.09
N GLU A 146 -17.25 -20.22 -10.35
CA GLU A 146 -16.43 -21.16 -11.09
C GLU A 146 -14.97 -20.85 -10.84
N ASN A 147 -14.28 -21.83 -10.29
CA ASN A 147 -12.83 -21.79 -10.18
C ASN A 147 -12.24 -21.86 -11.57
N ILE A 148 -11.39 -20.90 -11.92
CA ILE A 148 -10.64 -20.92 -13.16
C ILE A 148 -9.42 -21.79 -12.94
N TRP A 149 -9.28 -22.81 -13.78
CA TRP A 149 -8.10 -23.64 -13.84
C TRP A 149 -7.30 -23.28 -15.08
N LEU A 150 -6.00 -23.10 -14.89
CA LEU A 150 -5.07 -22.90 -15.98
C LEU A 150 -3.95 -23.93 -15.85
N ASP A 151 -3.72 -24.70 -16.89
CA ASP A 151 -2.59 -25.63 -16.99
C ASP A 151 -1.51 -25.06 -17.93
N THR A 152 -0.39 -25.75 -18.06
CA THR A 152 0.75 -25.32 -18.89
C THR A 152 0.37 -25.08 -20.34
N ASP A 153 -0.52 -25.91 -20.87
CA ASP A 153 -0.92 -25.87 -22.28
C ASP A 153 -1.88 -24.71 -22.50
N GLY A 154 -2.77 -24.46 -21.54
CA GLY A 154 -3.62 -23.27 -21.49
C GLY A 154 -2.82 -21.98 -21.40
N VAL A 155 -1.75 -21.93 -20.59
CA VAL A 155 -0.84 -20.77 -20.54
C VAL A 155 -0.20 -20.54 -21.90
N ALA A 156 0.40 -21.57 -22.49
CA ALA A 156 1.07 -21.49 -23.77
C ALA A 156 0.12 -21.02 -24.88
N ALA A 157 -1.10 -21.56 -24.93
CA ALA A 157 -2.14 -21.18 -25.89
C ALA A 157 -2.57 -19.72 -25.73
N LEU A 158 -2.76 -19.24 -24.49
CA LEU A 158 -3.11 -17.84 -24.21
C LEU A 158 -1.99 -16.88 -24.61
N ILE A 159 -0.72 -17.23 -24.34
CA ILE A 159 0.44 -16.44 -24.75
C ILE A 159 0.53 -16.36 -26.28
N ALA A 160 0.46 -17.50 -26.97
CA ALA A 160 0.51 -17.54 -28.43
C ALA A 160 -0.63 -16.74 -29.06
N THR A 161 -1.84 -16.86 -28.53
CA THR A 161 -3.02 -16.11 -28.98
C THR A 161 -2.84 -14.60 -28.75
N GLY A 162 -2.38 -14.21 -27.55
CA GLY A 162 -2.15 -12.82 -27.18
C GLY A 162 -1.07 -12.15 -28.02
N ILE A 163 0.09 -12.80 -28.19
CA ILE A 163 1.19 -12.28 -29.02
C ILE A 163 0.75 -12.17 -30.48
N GLY A 164 0.06 -13.19 -31.01
CA GLY A 164 -0.46 -13.16 -32.37
C GLY A 164 -1.46 -12.03 -32.61
N ALA A 165 -2.31 -11.73 -31.63
CA ALA A 165 -3.23 -10.59 -31.71
C ALA A 165 -2.49 -9.25 -31.59
N LEU A 166 -1.53 -9.15 -30.68
CA LEU A 166 -0.69 -7.96 -30.50
C LEU A 166 0.04 -7.60 -31.78
N ALA A 167 0.70 -8.57 -32.42
CA ALA A 167 1.46 -8.40 -33.65
C ALA A 167 0.61 -7.97 -34.86
N ARG A 168 -0.71 -8.21 -34.83
CA ARG A 168 -1.64 -7.73 -35.87
C ARG A 168 -2.07 -6.28 -35.70
N GLN A 169 -2.02 -5.75 -34.47
CA GLN A 169 -2.56 -4.42 -34.14
C GLN A 169 -1.47 -3.39 -33.79
N LEU A 170 -0.29 -3.84 -33.36
CA LEU A 170 0.83 -2.99 -33.00
C LEU A 170 2.05 -3.34 -33.84
N ASP A 171 2.61 -2.33 -34.50
CA ASP A 171 3.94 -2.45 -35.10
C ASP A 171 5.05 -2.38 -34.04
N PHE A 172 6.26 -2.70 -34.49
CA PHE A 172 7.45 -2.74 -33.65
C PHE A 172 7.79 -1.38 -33.00
N GLU A 173 7.63 -0.28 -33.74
CA GLU A 173 7.97 1.05 -33.27
C GLU A 173 7.03 1.50 -32.15
N ARG A 174 5.72 1.27 -32.33
CA ARG A 174 4.70 1.59 -31.33
C ARG A 174 4.85 0.74 -30.08
N LEU A 175 5.13 -0.56 -30.21
CA LEU A 175 5.40 -1.42 -29.06
C LEU A 175 6.66 -0.99 -28.30
N THR A 176 7.71 -0.57 -29.02
CA THR A 176 8.92 0.01 -28.43
C THR A 176 8.61 1.30 -27.68
N ALA A 177 7.78 2.19 -28.23
CA ALA A 177 7.36 3.41 -27.55
C ALA A 177 6.57 3.14 -26.26
N ILE A 178 5.67 2.15 -26.28
CA ILE A 178 4.93 1.70 -25.09
C ILE A 178 5.91 1.22 -24.01
N TYR A 179 6.86 0.35 -24.35
CA TYR A 179 7.83 -0.12 -23.36
C TYR A 179 8.76 0.97 -22.84
N ALA A 180 9.15 1.93 -23.68
CA ALA A 180 9.95 3.07 -23.22
C ALA A 180 9.16 3.87 -22.18
N ALA A 181 7.89 4.19 -22.46
CA ALA A 181 7.02 4.88 -21.52
C ALA A 181 6.83 4.10 -20.20
N VAL A 182 6.71 2.77 -20.27
CA VAL A 182 6.64 1.91 -19.08
C VAL A 182 7.95 2.01 -18.26
N LEU A 183 9.10 1.87 -18.92
CA LEU A 183 10.41 1.91 -18.26
C LEU A 183 10.72 3.27 -17.64
N ASP A 184 10.22 4.35 -18.25
CA ASP A 184 10.39 5.73 -17.77
C ASP A 184 9.35 6.12 -16.70
N GLY A 185 8.46 5.20 -16.32
CA GLY A 185 7.50 5.42 -15.23
C GLY A 185 6.29 6.27 -15.62
N ALA A 186 5.92 6.31 -16.91
CA ALA A 186 4.73 7.05 -17.35
C ALA A 186 3.47 6.52 -16.63
N PRO A 187 2.67 7.39 -15.98
CA PRO A 187 1.59 6.95 -15.11
C PRO A 187 0.43 6.32 -15.88
N LEU A 188 0.27 6.68 -17.16
CA LEU A 188 -0.80 6.21 -18.02
C LEU A 188 -0.32 6.12 -19.46
N ILE A 189 -0.53 4.96 -20.09
CA ILE A 189 -0.19 4.72 -21.50
C ILE A 189 -1.45 4.27 -22.23
N ALA A 190 -1.87 5.04 -23.22
CA ALA A 190 -3.01 4.71 -24.06
C ALA A 190 -2.65 3.63 -25.08
N LEU A 191 -3.44 2.56 -25.11
CA LEU A 191 -3.31 1.47 -26.07
C LEU A 191 -4.45 1.51 -27.10
N PRO A 192 -4.29 0.88 -28.29
CA PRO A 192 -5.38 0.71 -29.25
C PRO A 192 -6.62 0.10 -28.59
N ALA A 193 -7.78 0.59 -29.00
CA ALA A 193 -9.08 0.27 -28.42
C ALA A 193 -9.58 -1.14 -28.69
N ASP A 194 -9.00 -1.79 -29.69
CA ASP A 194 -9.42 -3.07 -30.23
C ASP A 194 -8.53 -4.23 -29.77
N LEU A 195 -7.57 -3.97 -28.88
CA LEU A 195 -6.70 -5.01 -28.35
C LEU A 195 -7.52 -6.02 -27.54
N PRO A 196 -7.50 -7.32 -27.90
CA PRO A 196 -8.14 -8.32 -27.07
C PRO A 196 -7.41 -8.43 -25.73
N ALA A 197 -8.13 -8.86 -24.71
CA ALA A 197 -7.61 -8.92 -23.34
C ALA A 197 -6.34 -9.80 -23.22
N SER A 198 -6.23 -10.86 -24.03
CA SER A 198 -5.03 -11.69 -24.12
C SER A 198 -3.81 -10.92 -24.68
N ALA A 199 -4.01 -9.99 -25.61
CA ALA A 199 -2.93 -9.14 -26.12
C ALA A 199 -2.44 -8.15 -25.05
N LEU A 200 -3.33 -7.66 -24.19
CA LEU A 200 -2.96 -6.82 -23.04
C LEU A 200 -2.16 -7.61 -22.00
N ALA A 201 -2.59 -8.83 -21.69
CA ALA A 201 -1.91 -9.70 -20.73
C ALA A 201 -0.46 -9.98 -21.13
N VAL A 202 -0.20 -10.26 -22.43
CA VAL A 202 1.15 -10.61 -22.89
C VAL A 202 2.14 -9.45 -22.87
N LEU A 203 1.67 -8.19 -22.78
CA LEU A 203 2.56 -7.03 -22.63
C LEU A 203 3.41 -7.10 -21.36
N LEU A 204 2.95 -7.84 -20.35
CA LEU A 204 3.66 -8.01 -19.08
C LEU A 204 4.82 -9.00 -19.17
N LEU A 205 4.79 -9.95 -20.12
CA LEU A 205 5.74 -11.08 -20.18
C LEU A 205 7.22 -10.68 -20.22
N PRO A 206 7.63 -9.68 -21.04
CA PRO A 206 9.04 -9.33 -21.17
C PRO A 206 9.59 -8.57 -19.96
N LEU A 207 8.71 -8.06 -19.10
CA LEU A 207 9.10 -7.18 -18.00
C LEU A 207 9.66 -7.99 -16.84
N GLU A 208 10.67 -7.43 -16.16
CA GLU A 208 11.15 -7.95 -14.89
C GLU A 208 9.99 -8.11 -13.89
N PRO A 209 9.98 -9.17 -13.05
CA PRO A 209 8.90 -9.43 -12.10
C PRO A 209 8.52 -8.17 -11.31
N ALA A 210 9.47 -7.52 -10.66
CA ALA A 210 9.22 -6.32 -9.85
C ALA A 210 8.56 -5.14 -10.62
N LEU A 211 8.71 -5.07 -11.94
CA LEU A 211 8.06 -4.06 -12.77
C LEU A 211 6.69 -4.54 -13.30
N ALA A 212 6.59 -5.79 -13.78
CA ALA A 212 5.32 -6.40 -14.19
C ALA A 212 4.29 -6.32 -13.06
N GLU A 213 4.76 -6.55 -11.83
CA GLU A 213 4.00 -6.50 -10.59
C GLU A 213 3.52 -5.11 -10.16
N ARG A 214 4.05 -4.05 -10.77
CA ARG A 214 3.65 -2.66 -10.51
C ARG A 214 2.69 -2.12 -11.56
N ILE A 215 2.41 -2.88 -12.61
CA ILE A 215 1.57 -2.44 -13.73
C ILE A 215 0.15 -2.93 -13.52
N SER A 216 -0.82 -2.03 -13.65
CA SER A 216 -2.23 -2.42 -13.77
C SER A 216 -2.77 -2.20 -15.16
N LEU A 217 -3.63 -3.11 -15.60
CA LEU A 217 -4.23 -3.11 -16.93
C LEU A 217 -5.71 -2.77 -16.81
N TYR A 218 -6.08 -1.60 -17.35
CA TYR A 218 -7.44 -1.11 -17.35
C TYR A 218 -8.09 -1.34 -18.72
N SER A 219 -9.37 -1.71 -18.71
CA SER A 219 -10.21 -1.63 -19.91
C SER A 219 -11.49 -0.87 -19.58
N ARG A 220 -11.73 0.24 -20.27
CA ARG A 220 -13.00 0.96 -20.16
C ARG A 220 -13.89 0.59 -21.34
N ALA A 221 -15.09 0.09 -21.08
CA ALA A 221 -16.11 -0.05 -22.12
C ALA A 221 -16.61 1.36 -22.50
N PRO A 222 -16.82 1.63 -23.81
CA PRO A 222 -17.32 2.92 -24.26
C PRO A 222 -18.70 3.20 -23.66
N THR A 223 -18.94 4.47 -23.34
CA THR A 223 -20.24 4.93 -22.86
C THR A 223 -21.23 4.95 -24.01
N SER A 224 -21.99 3.88 -24.20
CA SER A 224 -23.23 3.89 -25.01
C SER A 224 -24.33 4.62 -24.24
N GLY A 225 -24.10 5.88 -23.88
CA GLY A 225 -25.17 6.82 -23.61
C GLY A 225 -25.36 7.62 -24.90
N PRO A 226 -26.59 7.80 -25.43
CA PRO A 226 -26.81 8.83 -26.41
C PRO A 226 -26.45 10.14 -25.71
N ASP A 227 -25.34 10.77 -26.10
CA ASP A 227 -25.13 12.15 -25.75
C ASP A 227 -26.25 12.94 -26.46
N PRO A 228 -27.25 13.48 -25.74
CA PRO A 228 -28.38 14.15 -26.36
C PRO A 228 -27.93 15.42 -27.11
N THR A 229 -26.70 15.87 -26.91
CA THR A 229 -26.12 17.03 -27.61
C THR A 229 -25.33 16.66 -28.86
N ALA A 230 -24.97 15.38 -29.06
CA ALA A 230 -24.24 14.89 -30.23
C ALA A 230 -25.17 14.37 -31.34
N GLN A 231 -26.25 15.10 -31.64
CA GLN A 231 -27.03 14.88 -32.87
C GLN A 231 -26.42 15.73 -34.00
N THR A 232 -25.39 15.23 -34.69
CA THR A 232 -24.99 15.61 -36.07
C THR A 232 -23.61 15.03 -36.44
N SER A 233 -23.53 13.73 -36.72
CA SER A 233 -22.75 13.22 -37.86
C SER A 233 -22.94 11.71 -37.99
N ASP A 234 -23.32 11.28 -39.19
CA ASP A 234 -23.55 9.88 -39.59
C ASP A 234 -22.23 9.09 -39.72
N SER A 235 -21.45 8.98 -38.64
CA SER A 235 -20.35 8.01 -38.57
C SER A 235 -20.79 6.79 -37.75
N PRO A 236 -21.31 5.73 -38.39
CA PRO A 236 -21.56 4.48 -37.72
C PRO A 236 -20.21 3.79 -37.42
N GLY A 237 -19.95 3.56 -36.14
CA GLY A 237 -19.15 2.42 -35.72
C GLY A 237 -17.66 2.68 -35.47
N ALA A 238 -17.34 3.13 -34.26
CA ALA A 238 -16.25 2.58 -33.46
C ALA A 238 -16.36 3.16 -32.05
N ALA A 239 -17.18 2.51 -31.22
CA ALA A 239 -17.17 2.75 -29.79
C ALA A 239 -15.83 2.22 -29.25
N SER A 240 -14.80 3.08 -29.24
CA SER A 240 -13.44 2.69 -28.88
C SER A 240 -13.35 2.43 -27.39
N ARG A 241 -13.10 1.17 -27.00
CA ARG A 241 -12.65 0.86 -25.63
C ARG A 241 -11.35 1.60 -25.38
N ILE A 242 -11.10 2.05 -24.17
CA ILE A 242 -9.78 2.61 -23.84
C ILE A 242 -9.07 1.58 -22.99
N HIS A 243 -7.96 1.08 -23.51
CA HIS A 243 -7.05 0.23 -22.77
C HIS A 243 -5.93 1.11 -22.21
N LEU A 244 -5.74 1.08 -20.89
CA LEU A 244 -4.72 1.87 -20.21
C LEU A 244 -3.76 0.95 -19.47
N VAL A 245 -2.46 1.15 -19.67
CA VAL A 245 -1.43 0.61 -18.79
C VAL A 245 -1.12 1.69 -17.77
N GLY A 246 -1.33 1.40 -16.49
CA GLY A 246 -1.06 2.34 -15.42
C GLY A 246 0.12 1.90 -14.56
N LEU A 247 1.03 2.83 -14.27
CA LEU A 247 2.11 2.65 -13.29
C LEU A 247 1.84 3.56 -12.07
N PRO A 248 2.22 3.16 -10.85
CA PRO A 248 2.23 4.07 -9.70
C PRO A 248 3.21 5.20 -10.01
N ALA A 249 2.74 6.45 -10.04
CA ALA A 249 3.60 7.56 -10.40
C ALA A 249 4.66 7.69 -9.31
N LYS A 250 5.93 7.78 -9.71
CA LYS A 250 7.03 8.01 -8.76
C LYS A 250 7.73 9.34 -9.02
N ALA A 251 7.49 9.94 -10.18
CA ALA A 251 7.96 11.24 -10.62
C ALA A 251 7.19 11.64 -11.91
N PRO A 252 7.12 12.92 -12.28
CA PRO A 252 6.69 13.31 -13.63
C PRO A 252 7.59 12.59 -14.66
N PRO A 253 7.01 12.04 -15.75
CA PRO A 253 7.78 11.30 -16.74
C PRO A 253 8.87 12.21 -17.33
N GLY A 254 10.14 11.80 -17.18
CA GLY A 254 11.24 12.42 -17.89
C GLY A 254 11.23 12.01 -19.37
N PRO A 255 11.92 12.76 -20.26
CA PRO A 255 12.09 12.33 -21.64
C PRO A 255 12.82 10.98 -21.68
N ALA A 256 12.37 10.09 -22.56
CA ALA A 256 12.94 8.74 -22.66
C ALA A 256 14.45 8.79 -22.89
N THR A 257 15.20 8.14 -21.98
CA THR A 257 16.65 8.08 -22.13
C THR A 257 17.03 7.13 -23.29
N PRO A 258 18.17 7.35 -23.98
CA PRO A 258 18.65 6.40 -24.99
C PRO A 258 18.79 4.97 -24.46
N ALA A 259 19.13 4.81 -23.17
CA ALA A 259 19.20 3.52 -22.50
C ALA A 259 17.81 2.87 -22.34
N SER A 260 16.81 3.64 -21.89
CA SER A 260 15.41 3.18 -21.79
C SER A 260 14.88 2.73 -23.16
N ARG A 261 15.15 3.50 -24.22
CA ARG A 261 14.73 3.16 -25.59
C ARG A 261 15.40 1.89 -26.12
N ALA A 262 16.71 1.73 -25.90
CA ALA A 262 17.42 0.52 -26.28
C ALA A 262 16.90 -0.72 -25.53
N HIS A 263 16.57 -0.57 -24.24
CA HIS A 263 15.94 -1.64 -23.46
C HIS A 263 14.54 -1.97 -23.99
N ALA A 264 13.70 -0.95 -24.20
CA ALA A 264 12.36 -1.09 -24.78
C ALA A 264 12.36 -1.80 -26.14
N THR A 265 13.34 -1.49 -26.98
CA THR A 265 13.54 -2.12 -28.29
C THR A 265 13.77 -3.63 -28.16
N ARG A 266 14.56 -4.06 -27.16
CA ARG A 266 14.78 -5.49 -26.88
C ARG A 266 13.51 -6.17 -26.37
N LEU A 267 12.75 -5.52 -25.48
CA LEU A 267 11.48 -6.04 -24.95
C LEU A 267 10.47 -6.27 -26.09
N ALA A 268 10.30 -5.29 -26.97
CA ALA A 268 9.42 -5.39 -28.14
C ALA A 268 9.87 -6.50 -29.10
N ALA A 269 11.17 -6.60 -29.37
CA ALA A 269 11.74 -7.60 -30.28
C ALA A 269 11.59 -9.02 -29.75
N ALA A 270 11.76 -9.22 -28.44
CA ALA A 270 11.54 -10.50 -27.78
C ALA A 270 10.06 -10.90 -27.87
N LEU A 271 9.15 -9.98 -27.53
CA LEU A 271 7.71 -10.28 -27.50
C LEU A 271 7.14 -10.64 -28.88
N LEU A 272 7.43 -9.84 -29.91
CA LEU A 272 6.92 -10.10 -31.27
C LEU A 272 7.51 -11.38 -31.88
N ALA A 273 8.73 -11.76 -31.49
CA ALA A 273 9.35 -13.02 -31.90
C ALA A 273 8.86 -14.23 -31.08
N ASN A 274 8.11 -13.99 -29.99
CA ASN A 274 7.79 -14.99 -28.96
C ASN A 274 9.06 -15.73 -28.47
N ASP A 275 10.13 -14.96 -28.22
CA ASP A 275 11.46 -15.48 -27.95
C ASP A 275 12.10 -14.74 -26.74
N PRO A 276 11.85 -15.22 -25.51
CA PRO A 276 12.41 -14.62 -24.29
C PRO A 276 13.93 -14.69 -24.20
N GLN A 277 14.59 -15.60 -24.94
CA GLN A 277 16.06 -15.72 -24.93
C GLN A 277 16.75 -14.45 -25.45
N ARG A 278 16.04 -13.63 -26.25
CA ARG A 278 16.51 -12.32 -26.72
C ARG A 278 16.70 -11.28 -25.61
N LEU A 279 16.20 -11.55 -24.41
CA LEU A 279 16.38 -10.69 -23.24
C LEU A 279 17.68 -10.99 -22.48
N VAL A 280 18.28 -12.16 -22.70
CA VAL A 280 19.52 -12.58 -22.03
C VAL A 280 20.71 -11.84 -22.63
N GLY A 281 21.22 -10.81 -21.93
CA GLY A 281 22.39 -10.03 -22.37
C GLY A 281 22.46 -8.56 -21.93
N GLY A 282 21.66 -8.13 -20.95
CA GLY A 282 21.66 -6.75 -20.45
C GLY A 282 22.82 -6.40 -19.49
N PRO A 283 23.19 -5.10 -19.36
CA PRO A 283 24.28 -4.66 -18.49
C PRO A 283 24.00 -4.93 -17.01
N THR A 284 24.98 -5.52 -16.33
CA THR A 284 24.95 -5.93 -14.92
C THR A 284 25.09 -4.72 -13.99
N ALA A 285 24.26 -4.61 -12.95
CA ALA A 285 24.28 -3.48 -12.01
C ALA A 285 25.53 -3.48 -11.09
N PRO A 286 26.04 -2.30 -10.68
CA PRO A 286 27.22 -2.19 -9.82
C PRO A 286 26.93 -2.50 -8.33
N ALA A 287 27.90 -3.11 -7.66
CA ALA A 287 27.83 -3.56 -6.26
C ALA A 287 28.00 -2.42 -5.22
N PRO A 288 27.38 -2.54 -4.02
CA PRO A 288 27.44 -1.52 -2.97
C PRO A 288 28.79 -1.51 -2.21
N ARG A 289 29.16 -0.32 -1.72
CA ARG A 289 30.49 0.04 -1.17
C ARG A 289 30.54 -0.08 0.36
N ALA A 290 31.68 -0.52 0.92
CA ALA A 290 31.86 -0.84 2.34
C ALA A 290 32.02 0.40 3.27
N ALA A 291 31.53 0.26 4.51
CA ALA A 291 31.51 1.29 5.57
C ALA A 291 32.85 1.42 6.33
N GLY A 292 33.12 2.62 6.85
CA GLY A 292 34.34 2.99 7.58
C GLY A 292 34.34 2.66 9.07
N PRO A 293 35.44 2.97 9.79
CA PRO A 293 35.72 2.50 11.14
C PRO A 293 34.92 3.25 12.25
N PRO A 294 34.71 2.62 13.42
CA PRO A 294 33.80 3.11 14.46
C PRO A 294 34.36 4.28 15.25
N ALA A 295 33.53 5.31 15.44
CA ALA A 295 33.78 6.46 16.31
C ALA A 295 33.37 6.19 17.78
N ALA A 296 33.87 7.03 18.68
CA ALA A 296 33.73 6.93 20.14
C ALA A 296 32.27 6.80 20.63
N GLU A 297 32.08 6.14 21.78
CA GLU A 297 30.75 5.86 22.34
C GLU A 297 29.99 7.16 22.70
N PRO A 298 28.87 7.45 22.03
CA PRO A 298 28.06 8.63 22.31
C PRO A 298 27.13 8.42 23.51
N ALA A 299 26.77 9.52 24.16
CA ALA A 299 25.80 9.53 25.25
C ALA A 299 24.42 9.02 24.77
N THR A 300 23.80 8.14 25.56
CA THR A 300 22.48 7.57 25.23
C THR A 300 21.38 8.51 25.71
N ARG A 301 20.63 9.12 24.78
CA ARG A 301 19.40 9.88 25.11
C ARG A 301 18.22 8.94 25.34
N THR A 302 17.29 9.31 26.22
CA THR A 302 16.05 8.58 26.53
C THR A 302 14.84 9.30 25.94
N LEU A 303 14.28 8.74 24.86
CA LEU A 303 13.01 9.19 24.29
C LEU A 303 11.85 8.35 24.80
N ARG A 304 10.69 8.96 25.03
CA ARG A 304 9.46 8.24 25.46
C ARG A 304 8.31 8.44 24.49
N LEU A 305 7.63 7.33 24.16
CA LEU A 305 6.39 7.33 23.38
C LEU A 305 5.18 7.33 24.31
N TRP A 306 4.26 8.27 24.10
CA TRP A 306 2.98 8.36 24.78
C TRP A 306 1.83 8.55 23.78
N GLY A 307 0.65 8.10 24.14
CA GLY A 307 -0.55 8.21 23.31
C GLY A 307 -1.68 7.36 23.88
N ALA A 308 -2.92 7.76 23.60
CA ALA A 308 -4.12 7.09 24.10
C ALA A 308 -4.24 5.63 23.62
N ALA A 309 -5.25 4.93 24.10
CA ALA A 309 -5.68 3.65 23.53
C ALA A 309 -5.85 3.75 22.01
N SER A 310 -5.42 2.72 21.28
CA SER A 310 -5.66 2.61 19.83
C SER A 310 -5.03 3.72 18.96
N SER A 311 -4.18 4.58 19.52
CA SER A 311 -3.35 5.58 18.80
C SER A 311 -2.23 4.98 17.95
N GLY A 312 -2.20 3.65 17.77
CA GLY A 312 -1.25 3.00 16.89
C GLY A 312 0.18 2.83 17.45
N LYS A 313 0.42 3.00 18.76
CA LYS A 313 1.76 2.81 19.39
C LYS A 313 2.45 1.52 18.97
N THR A 314 1.78 0.38 19.15
CA THR A 314 2.30 -0.96 18.84
C THR A 314 2.58 -1.12 17.34
N VAL A 315 1.71 -0.58 16.47
CA VAL A 315 1.85 -0.64 15.00
C VAL A 315 3.00 0.24 14.53
N TYR A 316 3.09 1.46 15.07
CA TYR A 316 4.20 2.39 14.81
C TYR A 316 5.54 1.73 15.13
N LEU A 317 5.65 1.16 16.31
CA LEU A 317 6.84 0.45 16.76
C LEU A 317 7.18 -0.76 15.89
N ALA A 318 6.18 -1.59 15.58
CA ALA A 318 6.33 -2.74 14.71
C ALA A 318 6.87 -2.31 13.33
N GLN A 319 6.32 -1.23 12.76
CA GLN A 319 6.76 -0.74 11.47
C GLN A 319 8.12 -0.04 11.52
N LEU A 320 8.39 0.77 12.54
CA LEU A 320 9.67 1.43 12.74
C LEU A 320 10.81 0.40 12.77
N PHE A 321 10.66 -0.64 13.58
CA PHE A 321 11.60 -1.76 13.60
C PHE A 321 11.66 -2.47 12.24
N SER A 322 10.52 -2.63 11.57
CA SER A 322 10.46 -3.35 10.30
C SER A 322 11.21 -2.65 9.17
N CYS A 323 10.98 -1.34 9.00
CA CYS A 323 11.54 -0.55 7.91
C CYS A 323 13.02 -0.21 8.14
N HIS A 324 13.44 -0.08 9.40
CA HIS A 324 14.78 0.40 9.76
C HIS A 324 15.64 -0.66 10.46
N ARG A 325 15.29 -1.95 10.37
CA ARG A 325 16.13 -3.03 10.94
C ARG A 325 17.54 -3.04 10.33
N ARG A 326 17.64 -2.79 9.02
CA ARG A 326 18.89 -2.75 8.24
C ARG A 326 18.71 -1.80 7.05
N GLY A 327 19.53 -0.78 6.94
CA GLY A 327 19.56 0.14 5.80
C GLY A 327 19.39 1.60 6.18
N GLY A 328 20.09 2.48 5.45
CA GLY A 328 20.16 3.92 5.72
C GLY A 328 21.19 4.30 6.78
N ASP A 329 21.27 5.60 7.07
CA ASP A 329 22.17 6.15 8.09
C ASP A 329 21.74 5.74 9.51
N TRP A 330 20.46 5.46 9.72
CA TRP A 330 19.90 5.11 11.03
C TRP A 330 19.24 3.73 10.99
N SER A 331 19.62 2.88 11.93
CA SER A 331 19.02 1.57 12.15
C SER A 331 18.33 1.48 13.51
N VAL A 332 17.33 0.60 13.60
CA VAL A 332 16.62 0.28 14.85
C VAL A 332 17.08 -1.09 15.31
N ARG A 333 17.59 -1.17 16.54
CA ARG A 333 18.08 -2.38 17.17
C ARG A 333 17.34 -2.65 18.48
N VAL A 334 17.22 -3.93 18.84
CA VAL A 334 16.75 -4.32 20.17
C VAL A 334 17.95 -4.33 21.11
N PRO A 335 17.88 -3.72 22.30
CA PRO A 335 18.92 -3.83 23.32
C PRO A 335 19.17 -5.31 23.70
N PRO A 336 20.37 -5.68 24.18
CA PRO A 336 20.69 -7.05 24.57
C PRO A 336 19.75 -7.64 25.63
N ASP A 337 19.25 -6.79 26.53
CA ASP A 337 18.27 -7.05 27.58
C ASP A 337 16.82 -6.77 27.15
N GLY A 338 16.62 -6.37 25.89
CA GLY A 338 15.32 -6.06 25.33
C GLY A 338 14.50 -7.31 24.97
N ASN A 339 13.19 -7.10 24.81
CA ASN A 339 12.22 -8.17 24.61
C ASN A 339 12.20 -8.69 23.15
N ALA A 340 13.31 -9.29 22.69
CA ALA A 340 13.49 -9.74 21.30
C ALA A 340 12.41 -10.75 20.85
N GLU A 341 11.96 -11.61 21.76
CA GLU A 341 10.91 -12.60 21.49
C GLU A 341 9.55 -11.95 21.25
N TRP A 342 9.19 -10.95 22.07
CA TRP A 342 7.98 -10.16 21.87
C TRP A 342 7.94 -9.57 20.46
N PHE A 343 9.08 -9.02 20.01
CA PHE A 343 9.19 -8.47 18.65
C PHE A 343 9.00 -9.55 17.61
N ALA A 344 9.73 -10.66 17.70
CA ALA A 344 9.64 -11.74 16.73
C ALA A 344 8.18 -12.22 16.56
N LYS A 345 7.46 -12.42 17.67
CA LYS A 345 6.09 -12.93 17.66
C LYS A 345 5.08 -11.94 17.07
N ARG A 346 5.09 -10.68 17.52
CA ARG A 346 4.12 -9.67 17.03
C ARG A 346 4.45 -9.17 15.62
N LEU A 347 5.73 -9.08 15.27
CA LEU A 347 6.16 -8.69 13.93
C LEU A 347 5.88 -9.75 12.88
N ASP A 348 6.01 -11.05 13.20
CA ASP A 348 5.77 -12.10 12.20
C ASP A 348 4.31 -12.08 11.72
N GLY A 349 3.34 -11.92 12.62
CA GLY A 349 1.92 -11.79 12.25
C GLY A 349 1.66 -10.55 11.38
N PHE A 350 2.17 -9.40 11.81
CA PHE A 350 2.00 -8.16 11.06
C PHE A 350 2.69 -8.19 9.68
N ARG A 351 3.89 -8.78 9.59
CA ARG A 351 4.68 -8.82 8.35
C ARG A 351 4.29 -9.91 7.37
N ARG A 352 3.86 -11.08 7.85
CA ARG A 352 3.55 -12.23 6.97
C ARG A 352 2.09 -12.32 6.63
N GLN A 353 1.22 -11.88 7.53
CA GLN A 353 -0.22 -12.07 7.43
C GLN A 353 -0.97 -10.74 7.37
N GLY A 354 -0.26 -9.60 7.44
CA GLY A 354 -0.89 -8.27 7.48
C GLY A 354 -1.77 -8.05 8.71
N HIS A 355 -1.69 -8.90 9.74
CA HIS A 355 -2.53 -8.77 10.94
C HIS A 355 -2.05 -7.62 11.80
N PHE A 356 -2.96 -6.73 12.19
CA PHE A 356 -2.66 -5.82 13.29
C PHE A 356 -2.32 -6.61 14.57
N PRO A 357 -1.33 -6.15 15.35
CA PRO A 357 -1.04 -6.76 16.64
C PRO A 357 -2.31 -6.78 17.51
N PRO A 358 -2.59 -7.87 18.24
CA PRO A 358 -3.74 -7.90 19.13
C PRO A 358 -3.60 -6.81 20.20
N PRO A 359 -4.72 -6.26 20.71
CA PRO A 359 -4.69 -5.34 21.83
C PRO A 359 -3.94 -5.93 23.03
N THR A 360 -3.17 -5.09 23.72
CA THR A 360 -2.46 -5.50 24.94
C THR A 360 -3.48 -5.91 26.01
N PRO A 361 -3.39 -7.13 26.59
CA PRO A 361 -4.37 -7.64 27.54
C PRO A 361 -4.47 -6.79 28.81
N PRO A 362 -5.68 -6.57 29.38
CA PRO A 362 -5.85 -5.87 30.65
C PRO A 362 -4.92 -6.39 31.75
N GLY A 363 -4.36 -5.49 32.56
CA GLY A 363 -3.44 -5.81 33.65
C GLY A 363 -2.00 -6.17 33.23
N THR A 364 -1.65 -6.04 31.95
CA THR A 364 -0.28 -6.26 31.46
C THR A 364 0.32 -4.96 30.93
N SER A 365 1.57 -4.65 31.30
CA SER A 365 2.32 -3.52 30.74
C SER A 365 3.59 -4.05 30.10
N ASP A 366 3.71 -3.86 28.79
CA ASP A 366 4.90 -4.25 28.04
C ASP A 366 5.86 -3.05 28.00
N HIS A 367 7.02 -3.18 28.65
CA HIS A 367 8.10 -2.21 28.53
C HIS A 367 8.98 -2.57 27.35
N LEU A 368 8.88 -1.80 26.28
CA LEU A 368 9.62 -2.01 25.05
C LEU A 368 10.75 -0.98 24.97
N ALA A 369 11.95 -1.43 24.64
CA ALA A 369 13.10 -0.55 24.45
C ALA A 369 13.74 -0.84 23.08
N TYR A 370 14.14 0.22 22.39
CA TYR A 370 14.89 0.18 21.14
C TYR A 370 16.12 1.06 21.24
N TRP A 371 17.14 0.73 20.46
CA TRP A 371 18.21 1.64 20.13
C TRP A 371 18.04 2.13 18.70
N LEU A 372 17.95 3.45 18.54
CA LEU A 372 18.22 4.10 17.27
C LEU A 372 19.73 4.27 17.16
N VAL A 373 20.36 3.69 16.15
CA VAL A 373 21.81 3.72 15.96
C VAL A 373 22.12 4.36 14.62
N ASN A 374 22.86 5.47 14.64
CA ASN A 374 23.42 6.03 13.42
C ASN A 374 24.63 5.18 13.01
N GLU A 375 24.52 4.41 11.93
CA GLU A 375 25.58 3.51 11.46
C GLU A 375 26.81 4.28 10.95
N ARG A 376 26.66 5.56 10.60
CA ARG A 376 27.75 6.41 10.10
C ARG A 376 28.50 7.12 11.23
N THR A 377 27.78 7.67 12.21
CA THR A 377 28.38 8.47 13.30
C THR A 377 28.56 7.69 14.59
N GLY A 378 27.89 6.54 14.74
CA GLY A 378 27.82 5.78 15.98
C GLY A 378 26.84 6.33 17.00
N GLU A 379 26.17 7.46 16.76
CA GLU A 379 25.18 8.08 17.66
C GLU A 379 24.10 7.08 18.07
N ARG A 380 23.74 7.04 19.36
CA ARG A 380 22.74 6.13 19.91
C ARG A 380 21.67 6.88 20.70
N ALA A 381 20.43 6.48 20.49
CA ALA A 381 19.31 6.92 21.32
C ALA A 381 18.48 5.72 21.78
N ALA A 382 18.17 5.66 23.06
CA ALA A 382 17.22 4.71 23.61
C ALA A 382 15.80 5.26 23.46
N ILE A 383 14.95 4.51 22.76
CA ILE A 383 13.51 4.78 22.68
C ILE A 383 12.85 3.79 23.60
N ALA A 384 12.27 4.28 24.68
CA ALA A 384 11.54 3.46 25.63
C ALA A 384 10.04 3.73 25.51
N VAL A 385 9.27 2.66 25.38
CA VAL A 385 7.82 2.71 25.23
C VAL A 385 7.20 1.86 26.31
N GLU A 386 6.14 2.40 26.89
CA GLU A 386 5.27 1.65 27.76
C GLU A 386 3.98 1.37 26.98
N ASP A 387 3.82 0.13 26.53
CA ASP A 387 2.62 -0.30 25.83
C ASP A 387 1.63 -0.89 26.84
N ARG A 388 0.54 -0.17 27.05
CA ARG A 388 -0.52 -0.53 28.00
C ARG A 388 -1.82 -0.87 27.28
N PRO A 389 -2.72 -1.61 27.95
CA PRO A 389 -4.08 -1.85 27.47
C PRO A 389 -4.79 -0.52 27.27
N GLY A 390 -5.75 -0.50 26.35
CA GLY A 390 -6.42 0.74 25.96
C GLY A 390 -7.01 1.52 27.15
N ALA A 391 -7.88 0.88 27.92
CA ALA A 391 -8.55 1.50 29.06
C ALA A 391 -7.58 1.99 30.15
N GLU A 392 -6.42 1.33 30.32
CA GLU A 392 -5.39 1.73 31.29
C GLU A 392 -4.46 2.82 30.76
N SER A 393 -4.34 2.95 29.43
CA SER A 393 -3.55 4.01 28.78
C SER A 393 -4.20 5.39 28.93
N GLU A 394 -5.50 5.44 29.23
CA GLU A 394 -6.26 6.69 29.37
C GLU A 394 -6.00 7.39 30.71
N VAL A 395 -5.47 6.67 31.70
CA VAL A 395 -5.09 7.21 33.00
C VAL A 395 -3.57 7.17 33.13
N VAL A 396 -2.94 8.35 33.07
CA VAL A 396 -1.51 8.48 33.36
C VAL A 396 -1.33 8.39 34.89
N ASP A 397 -0.91 7.22 35.37
CA ASP A 397 -0.57 7.06 36.79
C ASP A 397 0.70 7.84 37.17
N ALA A 398 0.92 7.98 38.48
CA ALA A 398 2.05 8.77 39.00
C ALA A 398 3.42 8.24 38.55
N GLU A 399 3.56 6.93 38.35
CA GLU A 399 4.82 6.32 37.93
C GLU A 399 5.10 6.58 36.45
N THR A 400 4.09 6.45 35.60
CA THR A 400 4.13 6.81 34.18
C THR A 400 4.43 8.28 34.02
N ALA A 401 3.75 9.14 34.79
CA ALA A 401 3.99 10.58 34.80
C ALA A 401 5.45 10.90 35.15
N ARG A 402 6.03 10.25 36.17
CA ARG A 402 7.46 10.38 36.52
C ARG A 402 8.39 9.95 35.39
N ARG A 403 8.11 8.82 34.72
CA ARG A 403 8.92 8.33 33.59
C ARG A 403 8.86 9.26 32.38
N LEU A 404 7.67 9.78 32.07
CA LEU A 404 7.48 10.77 31.00
C LEU A 404 8.14 12.11 31.37
N ALA A 405 8.07 12.52 32.63
CA ALA A 405 8.73 13.70 33.17
C ALA A 405 10.27 13.61 33.14
N ALA A 406 10.83 12.42 33.24
CA ALA A 406 12.28 12.18 33.24
C ALA A 406 12.89 11.97 31.84
N ALA A 407 12.08 11.89 30.78
CA ALA A 407 12.58 11.70 29.42
C ALA A 407 13.31 12.94 28.87
N ASP A 408 14.26 12.75 27.95
CA ASP A 408 14.94 13.87 27.26
C ASP A 408 14.08 14.47 26.14
N GLY A 409 13.18 13.66 25.57
CA GLY A 409 12.25 14.06 24.52
C GLY A 409 11.04 13.14 24.46
N LEU A 410 9.93 13.66 23.93
CA LEU A 410 8.63 12.99 23.98
C LEU A 410 8.02 12.87 22.58
N LEU A 411 7.47 11.70 22.28
CA LEU A 411 6.63 11.46 21.11
C LEU A 411 5.19 11.28 21.59
N LEU A 412 4.27 12.16 21.17
CA LEU A 412 2.84 12.06 21.48
C LEU A 412 2.09 11.57 20.25
N LEU A 413 1.43 10.41 20.31
CA LEU A 413 0.53 9.93 19.25
C LEU A 413 -0.91 10.36 19.50
N LEU A 414 -1.48 11.03 18.52
CA LEU A 414 -2.89 11.40 18.43
C LEU A 414 -3.58 10.55 17.37
N ASP A 415 -4.80 10.12 17.65
CA ASP A 415 -5.67 9.43 16.71
C ASP A 415 -6.66 10.44 16.12
N PRO A 416 -6.57 10.78 14.82
CA PRO A 416 -7.49 11.75 14.21
C PRO A 416 -8.93 11.23 14.12
N LEU A 417 -9.16 9.92 14.31
CA LEU A 417 -10.48 9.29 14.23
C LEU A 417 -11.19 9.21 15.59
N ARG A 418 -10.51 9.60 16.67
CA ARG A 418 -11.06 9.59 18.03
C ARG A 418 -11.91 10.84 18.26
N ASP A 419 -12.85 10.75 19.21
CA ASP A 419 -13.61 11.92 19.65
C ASP A 419 -12.66 13.04 20.10
N ALA A 420 -12.87 14.24 19.53
CA ALA A 420 -11.99 15.38 19.71
C ALA A 420 -11.98 15.88 21.16
N GLY A 421 -13.13 15.87 21.85
CA GLY A 421 -13.26 16.32 23.22
C GLY A 421 -12.56 15.37 24.19
N GLN A 422 -12.84 14.06 24.05
CA GLN A 422 -12.21 13.02 24.86
C GLN A 422 -10.68 13.03 24.71
N GLN A 423 -10.18 13.11 23.47
CA GLN A 423 -8.74 13.15 23.20
C GLN A 423 -8.10 14.42 23.81
N ALA A 424 -8.76 15.57 23.72
CA ALA A 424 -8.28 16.80 24.36
C ALA A 424 -8.18 16.68 25.90
N ASP A 425 -9.18 16.06 26.54
CA ASP A 425 -9.19 15.87 27.99
C ASP A 425 -8.14 14.85 28.46
N GLU A 426 -7.90 13.78 27.69
CA GLU A 426 -6.82 12.83 27.93
C GLU A 426 -5.44 13.48 27.82
N VAL A 427 -5.23 14.26 26.75
CA VAL A 427 -3.97 15.00 26.57
C VAL A 427 -3.78 15.97 27.74
N ARG A 428 -4.77 16.81 28.05
CA ARG A 428 -4.68 17.78 29.14
C ARG A 428 -4.35 17.14 30.49
N ARG A 429 -5.02 16.02 30.84
CA ARG A 429 -4.75 15.28 32.08
C ARG A 429 -3.33 14.71 32.11
N GLY A 430 -2.86 14.14 31.00
CA GLY A 430 -1.50 13.59 30.92
C GLY A 430 -0.42 14.65 31.08
N LEU A 431 -0.56 15.79 30.38
CA LEU A 431 0.39 16.91 30.49
C LEU A 431 0.39 17.51 31.91
N LEU A 432 -0.78 17.66 32.53
CA LEU A 432 -0.89 18.11 33.92
C LEU A 432 -0.19 17.14 34.90
N ALA A 433 -0.41 15.83 34.76
CA ALA A 433 0.23 14.83 35.60
C ALA A 433 1.76 14.85 35.44
N MET A 434 2.25 15.03 34.22
CA MET A 434 3.67 15.19 33.93
C MET A 434 4.26 16.45 34.58
N GLN A 435 3.56 17.58 34.48
CA GLN A 435 4.00 18.84 35.11
C GLN A 435 4.09 18.70 36.63
N GLN A 436 3.08 18.07 37.25
CA GLN A 436 3.07 17.76 38.67
C GLN A 436 4.24 16.84 39.06
N ALA A 437 4.53 15.81 38.27
CA ALA A 437 5.64 14.89 38.51
C ALA A 437 7.02 15.57 38.40
N ARG A 438 7.14 16.62 37.58
CA ARG A 438 8.36 17.45 37.50
C ARG A 438 8.51 18.41 38.68
N GLY A 439 7.43 18.71 39.41
CA GLY A 439 7.45 19.68 40.50
C GLY A 439 7.71 21.13 40.05
N SER A 440 7.41 21.46 38.78
CA SER A 440 7.57 22.81 38.24
C SER A 440 6.28 23.28 37.58
N ALA A 441 5.86 24.51 37.87
CA ALA A 441 4.73 25.16 37.20
C ALA A 441 5.12 25.81 35.86
N GLU A 442 6.41 25.81 35.53
CA GLU A 442 6.90 26.35 34.27
C GLU A 442 6.53 25.45 33.09
N ARG A 443 6.45 26.07 31.91
CA ARG A 443 6.28 25.36 30.64
C ARG A 443 7.45 24.42 30.39
N ASP A 444 7.18 23.26 29.82
CA ASP A 444 8.20 22.27 29.53
C ASP A 444 9.15 22.75 28.42
N PRO A 445 10.49 22.80 28.66
CA PRO A 445 11.45 23.21 27.64
C PRO A 445 11.94 22.04 26.79
N ARG A 446 11.54 20.79 27.06
CA ARG A 446 11.99 19.62 26.31
C ARG A 446 11.27 19.52 24.96
N PRO A 447 11.90 18.95 23.92
CA PRO A 447 11.27 18.81 22.63
C PRO A 447 10.13 17.77 22.68
N LEU A 448 9.00 18.09 22.04
CA LEU A 448 7.83 17.24 21.90
C LEU A 448 7.41 17.10 20.44
N ALA A 449 7.47 15.89 19.92
CA ALA A 449 6.97 15.58 18.58
C ALA A 449 5.54 15.06 18.68
N VAL A 450 4.59 15.88 18.20
CA VAL A 450 3.15 15.58 18.22
C VAL A 450 2.79 14.93 16.88
N CYS A 451 2.50 13.64 16.91
CA CYS A 451 2.29 12.82 15.74
C CYS A 451 0.81 12.46 15.57
N VAL A 452 0.19 12.87 14.47
CA VAL A 452 -1.14 12.39 14.10
C VAL A 452 -0.98 11.04 13.42
N SER A 453 -1.23 9.96 14.15
CA SER A 453 -0.68 8.60 13.93
C SER A 453 -1.36 7.73 12.87
N LYS A 454 -2.57 8.09 12.45
CA LYS A 454 -3.34 7.46 11.37
C LYS A 454 -3.60 8.48 10.26
N CYS A 455 -2.56 9.21 9.90
CA CYS A 455 -2.67 10.31 8.95
C CYS A 455 -3.11 9.84 7.55
N ASP A 456 -2.95 8.56 7.23
CA ASP A 456 -3.49 7.93 6.01
C ASP A 456 -5.01 8.08 5.90
N ALA A 457 -5.74 8.15 7.02
CA ALA A 457 -7.19 8.40 7.00
C ALA A 457 -7.56 9.84 6.65
N LEU A 458 -6.61 10.78 6.71
CA LEU A 458 -6.78 12.19 6.37
C LEU A 458 -6.29 12.51 4.95
N ILE A 459 -5.66 11.56 4.27
CA ILE A 459 -5.02 11.75 2.96
C ILE A 459 -5.93 11.14 1.90
N GLU A 460 -6.62 11.99 1.15
CA GLU A 460 -7.57 11.56 0.11
C GLU A 460 -6.97 11.62 -1.28
N THR A 461 -6.06 12.56 -1.52
CA THR A 461 -5.48 12.83 -2.83
C THR A 461 -3.95 12.86 -2.79
N ILE A 462 -3.32 12.71 -3.96
CA ILE A 462 -1.86 12.90 -4.10
C ILE A 462 -1.42 14.28 -3.59
N ALA A 463 -2.23 15.31 -3.81
CA ALA A 463 -1.95 16.65 -3.32
C ALA A 463 -1.95 16.70 -1.78
N ASP A 464 -2.86 15.99 -1.11
CA ASP A 464 -2.87 15.89 0.35
C ASP A 464 -1.64 15.16 0.88
N TYR A 465 -1.23 14.08 0.23
CA TYR A 465 0.00 13.36 0.59
C TYR A 465 1.24 14.23 0.44
N GLN A 466 1.33 15.00 -0.64
CA GLN A 466 2.41 15.97 -0.85
C GLN A 466 2.40 17.05 0.24
N ARG A 467 1.23 17.64 0.55
CA ARG A 467 1.09 18.62 1.62
C ARG A 467 1.42 18.05 3.00
N ALA A 468 1.01 16.82 3.30
CA ALA A 468 1.36 16.15 4.55
C ALA A 468 2.89 16.02 4.67
N ARG A 469 3.58 15.65 3.60
CA ARG A 469 5.04 15.50 3.60
C ARG A 469 5.78 16.83 3.65
N ASP A 470 5.38 17.79 2.82
CA ASP A 470 6.17 18.99 2.54
C ASP A 470 5.73 20.20 3.40
N GLU A 471 4.47 20.21 3.87
CA GLU A 471 3.82 21.27 4.65
C GLU A 471 3.13 20.73 5.91
N SER A 472 3.77 19.77 6.59
CA SER A 472 3.21 18.98 7.71
C SER A 472 2.37 19.75 8.73
N ALA A 473 2.86 20.90 9.22
CA ALA A 473 2.12 21.68 10.22
C ALA A 473 0.85 22.32 9.64
N ALA A 474 0.93 22.92 8.44
CA ALA A 474 -0.23 23.52 7.78
C ALA A 474 -1.26 22.47 7.36
N PHE A 475 -0.80 21.27 6.98
CA PHE A 475 -1.67 20.14 6.69
C PHE A 475 -2.42 19.66 7.95
N LEU A 476 -1.73 19.50 9.09
CA LEU A 476 -2.34 18.93 10.30
C LEU A 476 -3.13 19.92 11.16
N GLN A 477 -2.84 21.21 11.11
CA GLN A 477 -3.48 22.20 11.98
C GLN A 477 -5.02 22.14 11.97
N PRO A 478 -5.69 21.99 10.81
CA PRO A 478 -7.16 21.89 10.76
C PRO A 478 -7.73 20.61 11.40
N HIS A 479 -6.91 19.57 11.56
CA HIS A 479 -7.31 18.27 12.09
C HIS A 479 -6.99 18.10 13.59
N LEU A 480 -6.29 19.07 14.18
CA LEU A 480 -5.99 19.06 15.60
C LEU A 480 -7.20 19.59 16.39
N ALA A 481 -7.67 18.81 17.36
CA ALA A 481 -8.73 19.28 18.25
C ALA A 481 -8.31 20.59 18.94
N PRO A 482 -9.15 21.65 18.96
CA PRO A 482 -8.78 22.94 19.56
C PRO A 482 -8.24 22.82 20.98
N GLY A 483 -8.89 22.00 21.82
CA GLY A 483 -8.45 21.75 23.20
C GLY A 483 -7.09 21.05 23.34
N VAL A 484 -6.63 20.32 22.31
CA VAL A 484 -5.26 19.77 22.27
C VAL A 484 -4.26 20.89 21.99
N SER A 485 -4.53 21.75 21.01
CA SER A 485 -3.66 22.89 20.70
C SER A 485 -3.50 23.82 21.92
N GLU A 486 -4.61 24.17 22.57
CA GLU A 486 -4.61 24.99 23.78
C GLU A 486 -3.79 24.36 24.91
N ALA A 487 -3.91 23.04 25.10
CA ALA A 487 -3.13 22.32 26.10
C ALA A 487 -1.63 22.34 25.77
N LEU A 488 -1.25 22.13 24.51
CA LEU A 488 0.15 22.21 24.08
C LEU A 488 0.72 23.62 24.32
N ASP A 489 0.01 24.67 23.92
CA ASP A 489 0.42 26.06 24.14
C ASP A 489 0.52 26.43 25.63
N HIS A 490 -0.32 25.83 26.46
CA HIS A 490 -0.31 26.06 27.91
C HIS A 490 0.88 25.38 28.59
N TYR A 491 1.14 24.10 28.29
CA TYR A 491 2.11 23.27 29.01
C TYR A 491 3.51 23.26 28.38
N TRP A 492 3.68 23.59 27.10
CA TRP A 492 4.98 23.55 26.41
C TRP A 492 5.53 24.94 26.09
N SER A 493 6.86 25.04 26.13
CA SER A 493 7.54 26.28 25.73
C SER A 493 7.32 26.56 24.24
N PRO A 494 7.12 27.82 23.83
CA PRO A 494 6.94 28.17 22.41
C PRO A 494 8.07 27.61 21.54
N GLY A 495 7.72 26.99 20.42
CA GLY A 495 8.69 26.39 19.48
C GLY A 495 9.33 25.08 19.95
N ARG A 496 8.94 24.54 21.12
CA ARG A 496 9.46 23.26 21.63
C ARG A 496 8.59 22.05 21.29
N TYR A 497 7.51 22.24 20.53
CA TYR A 497 6.78 21.13 19.92
C TYR A 497 6.64 21.32 18.41
N ARG A 498 6.56 20.20 17.68
CA ARG A 498 6.33 20.18 16.23
C ARG A 498 5.32 19.10 15.85
N LEU A 499 4.47 19.41 14.87
CA LEU A 499 3.47 18.50 14.32
C LEU A 499 4.07 17.63 13.22
N PHE A 500 3.78 16.33 13.26
CA PHE A 500 4.21 15.36 12.25
C PHE A 500 3.02 14.50 11.80
N PRO A 501 2.68 14.49 10.49
CA PRO A 501 1.73 13.53 9.97
C PRO A 501 2.42 12.18 9.96
N LEU A 502 1.87 11.23 10.70
CA LEU A 502 2.45 9.91 10.87
C LEU A 502 1.46 8.86 10.39
N SER A 503 1.93 7.93 9.58
CA SER A 503 1.16 6.73 9.27
C SER A 503 2.09 5.55 9.24
N ALA A 504 1.91 4.64 10.20
CA ALA A 504 2.71 3.44 10.28
C ALA A 504 2.41 2.46 9.15
N VAL A 505 1.16 2.42 8.68
CA VAL A 505 0.74 1.57 7.56
C VAL A 505 0.99 2.26 6.22
N GLY A 506 0.93 3.59 6.20
CA GLY A 506 1.16 4.39 5.02
C GLY A 506 -0.02 4.46 4.07
N VAL A 507 0.25 5.06 2.91
CA VAL A 507 -0.65 5.03 1.75
C VAL A 507 0.06 4.30 0.61
N ARG A 508 -0.69 3.78 -0.35
CA ARG A 508 -0.11 3.31 -1.62
C ARG A 508 -0.59 4.22 -2.74
N GLU A 509 0.34 4.68 -3.56
CA GLU A 509 -0.03 5.33 -4.80
C GLU A 509 -0.27 4.27 -5.87
N GLN A 510 -1.43 4.34 -6.53
CA GLN A 510 -1.80 3.50 -7.64
C GLN A 510 -2.51 4.36 -8.69
N HIS A 511 -1.90 4.48 -9.87
CA HIS A 511 -2.52 5.13 -11.05
C HIS A 511 -2.90 6.59 -10.84
N GLY A 512 -2.06 7.34 -10.13
CA GLY A 512 -2.35 8.73 -9.81
C GLY A 512 -3.44 8.90 -8.73
N ALA A 513 -3.92 7.79 -8.14
CA ALA A 513 -4.78 7.80 -6.97
C ALA A 513 -4.01 7.29 -5.75
N LEU A 514 -4.37 7.77 -4.57
CA LEU A 514 -3.95 7.15 -3.33
C LEU A 514 -5.00 6.16 -2.87
N LEU A 515 -4.57 4.97 -2.53
CA LEU A 515 -5.43 3.94 -1.98
C LEU A 515 -5.03 3.67 -0.53
N PRO A 516 -6.02 3.40 0.34
CA PRO A 516 -5.73 2.93 1.68
C PRO A 516 -4.98 1.59 1.62
N VAL A 517 -4.11 1.43 2.60
CA VAL A 517 -3.33 0.19 2.81
C VAL A 517 -4.06 -0.76 3.76
N VAL A 518 -4.96 -0.20 4.56
CA VAL A 518 -5.80 -0.93 5.51
C VAL A 518 -7.05 -1.43 4.80
N PHE A 519 -7.38 -2.71 4.98
CA PHE A 519 -8.56 -3.34 4.41
C PHE A 519 -9.11 -4.39 5.40
N TYR A 520 -10.29 -4.96 5.12
CA TYR A 520 -10.82 -6.08 5.89
C TYR A 520 -10.68 -7.38 5.08
N ASP A 521 -10.31 -8.48 5.73
CA ASP A 521 -10.22 -9.78 5.07
C ASP A 521 -11.59 -10.48 4.92
N GLU A 522 -11.57 -11.75 4.51
CA GLU A 522 -12.76 -12.61 4.41
C GLU A 522 -13.54 -12.81 5.71
N HIS A 523 -12.89 -12.61 6.86
CA HIS A 523 -13.47 -12.72 8.19
C HIS A 523 -13.93 -11.36 8.74
N LEU A 524 -13.62 -10.28 8.03
CA LEU A 524 -13.77 -8.89 8.45
C LEU A 524 -12.82 -8.50 9.58
N ASP A 525 -11.66 -9.15 9.63
CA ASP A 525 -10.54 -8.69 10.45
C ASP A 525 -9.77 -7.61 9.71
N LEU A 526 -9.37 -6.57 10.43
CA LEU A 526 -8.56 -5.49 9.87
C LEU A 526 -7.18 -6.03 9.49
N ARG A 527 -6.74 -5.71 8.27
CA ARG A 527 -5.47 -6.09 7.67
C ARG A 527 -4.73 -4.90 7.10
N THR A 528 -3.43 -5.04 6.92
CA THR A 528 -2.60 -4.15 6.13
C THR A 528 -2.08 -4.88 4.90
N ASN A 529 -2.02 -4.18 3.78
CA ASN A 529 -1.22 -4.65 2.65
C ASN A 529 0.25 -4.22 2.85
N HIS A 530 1.18 -5.00 2.32
CA HIS A 530 2.61 -4.70 2.44
C HIS A 530 3.09 -3.65 1.41
N ALA A 531 2.20 -3.18 0.54
CA ALA A 531 2.52 -2.19 -0.50
C ALA A 531 2.45 -0.75 0.00
N GLY A 532 1.98 -0.52 1.23
CA GLY A 532 1.97 0.80 1.85
C GLY A 532 3.36 1.39 2.01
N VAL A 533 3.48 2.68 1.70
CA VAL A 533 4.65 3.49 1.99
C VAL A 533 4.38 4.26 3.27
N PRO A 534 5.00 3.89 4.41
CA PRO A 534 4.79 4.58 5.67
C PRO A 534 5.18 6.05 5.58
N LEU A 535 4.47 6.89 6.33
CA LEU A 535 4.71 8.33 6.39
C LEU A 535 5.37 8.69 7.74
N ASN A 536 6.52 9.36 7.68
CA ASN A 536 7.25 9.93 8.81
C ASN A 536 7.48 8.98 10.00
N LEU A 537 7.90 7.74 9.74
CA LEU A 537 8.23 6.80 10.82
C LEU A 537 9.41 7.27 11.68
N LEU A 538 10.47 7.73 11.01
CA LEU A 538 11.76 8.02 11.62
C LEU A 538 11.96 9.51 11.91
N GLU A 539 11.43 10.39 11.06
CA GLU A 539 11.65 11.83 11.12
C GLU A 539 11.31 12.48 12.48
N PRO A 540 10.19 12.14 13.16
CA PRO A 540 9.89 12.71 14.47
C PRO A 540 10.98 12.41 15.52
N LEU A 541 11.56 11.21 15.47
CA LEU A 541 12.63 10.79 16.38
C LEU A 541 13.94 11.54 16.09
N LEU A 542 14.28 11.71 14.80
CA LEU A 542 15.48 12.46 14.41
C LEU A 542 15.38 13.93 14.82
N TRP A 543 14.20 14.53 14.68
CA TRP A 543 13.95 15.89 15.16
C TRP A 543 14.09 15.99 16.69
N LEU A 544 13.54 15.04 17.46
CA LEU A 544 13.71 15.00 18.91
C LEU A 544 15.20 14.94 19.31
N LEU A 545 16.00 14.13 18.62
CA LEU A 545 17.43 14.01 18.90
C LEU A 545 18.20 15.30 18.59
N ALA A 546 17.87 15.97 17.49
CA ALA A 546 18.48 17.25 17.15
C ALA A 546 18.13 18.35 18.18
N GLU A 547 16.88 18.41 18.62
CA GLU A 547 16.38 19.46 19.52
C GLU A 547 16.67 19.22 21.01
N ALA A 548 17.00 17.99 21.40
CA ALA A 548 17.38 17.66 22.77
C ALA A 548 18.74 18.26 23.16
N GLY A 549 19.54 18.74 22.20
CA GLY A 549 20.89 19.25 22.45
C GLY A 549 21.88 18.14 22.84
N PRO A 550 23.20 18.40 22.74
CA PRO A 550 24.25 17.45 23.11
C PRO A 550 24.23 17.08 24.59
#